data_AF-A0A1W9PEF1-F1
#
_entry.id   AF-A0A1W9PEF1-F1
#
_cell.length_a   1.000
_cell.length_b   1.000
_cell.length_c   1.000
_cell.angle_alpha   90.00
_cell.angle_beta   90.00
_cell.angle_gamma   90.00
#
_symmetry.space_group_name_H-M   'P 1'
#
loop_
_entity.id
_entity.type
_entity.pdbx_description
1 polymer ?
#
loop_
_entity_poly.entity_id
_entity_poly.type
_entity_poly.pdbx_seq_one_letter_code
_entity_poly.pdbx_strand_id
1 'polypeptide(L)' 'MQNWLNDTGRLLIFLGIIIIFVGALFSLLGKVPFLGKLPGDILIQKKNFTFYFPLVTCILLSLVLSLLLHLFFRK' A
#
# COMPACT_ATOMS: atom_id res chain seq x y z
N MET A 1 29.58 16.33 -5.38
CA MET A 1 29.58 14.85 -5.31
C MET A 1 28.70 14.32 -4.18
N GLN A 2 28.83 14.85 -2.95
CA GLN A 2 28.06 14.38 -1.76
C GLN A 2 26.53 14.38 -1.94
N ASN A 3 25.96 15.41 -2.59
CA ASN A 3 24.52 15.56 -2.74
C ASN A 3 23.90 14.47 -3.63
N TRP A 4 24.61 14.08 -4.71
CA TRP A 4 24.16 13.02 -5.62
C TRP A 4 24.02 11.67 -4.92
N LEU A 5 24.99 11.29 -4.08
CA LEU A 5 24.90 10.03 -3.34
C LEU A 5 23.75 10.04 -2.33
N ASN A 6 23.48 11.18 -1.69
CA ASN A 6 22.35 11.33 -0.77
C ASN A 6 21.00 11.29 -1.49
N ASP A 7 20.87 11.98 -2.62
CA ASP A 7 19.64 12.02 -3.40
C ASP A 7 19.32 10.65 -4.02
N THR A 8 20.35 9.97 -4.55
CA THR A 8 20.21 8.63 -5.12
C THR A 8 19.90 7.60 -4.02
N GLY A 9 20.54 7.71 -2.85
CA GLY A 9 20.28 6.82 -1.70
C GLY A 9 18.85 6.96 -1.17
N ARG A 10 18.32 8.18 -1.07
CA ARG A 10 16.91 8.39 -0.68
C ARG A 10 15.93 7.82 -1.71
N LEU A 11 16.24 7.96 -3.00
CA LEU A 11 15.42 7.41 -4.09
C LEU A 11 15.39 5.87 -4.05
N LEU A 12 16.55 5.24 -3.81
CA LEU A 12 16.68 3.79 -3.64
C LEU A 12 15.86 3.27 -2.45
N ILE A 13 15.93 3.94 -1.29
CA ILE A 13 15.13 3.59 -0.10
C ILE A 13 13.64 3.71 -0.42
N PHE A 14 13.23 4.78 -1.10
CA PHE A 14 11.85 5.01 -1.47
C PHE A 14 11.30 3.93 -2.41
N LEU A 15 12.05 3.57 -3.45
CA LEU A 15 11.70 2.46 -4.35
C LEU A 15 11.61 1.13 -3.60
N GLY A 16 12.54 0.86 -2.67
CA GLY A 16 12.49 -0.34 -1.82
C GLY A 16 11.20 -0.44 -1.01
N ILE A 17 10.76 0.67 -0.41
CA ILE A 17 9.50 0.73 0.34
C ILE A 17 8.31 0.42 -0.57
N ILE A 18 8.26 1.01 -1.78
CA ILE A 18 7.18 0.72 -2.75
C ILE A 18 7.16 -0.77 -3.12
N ILE A 19 8.31 -1.36 -3.43
CA ILE A 19 8.41 -2.76 -3.85
C ILE A 19 7.95 -3.69 -2.73
N ILE A 20 8.36 -3.43 -1.48
CA ILE A 20 7.91 -4.20 -0.31
C ILE A 20 6.38 -4.09 -0.17
N PHE A 21 5.82 -2.90 -0.39
CA PHE A 21 4.39 -2.66 -0.29
C PHE A 21 3.58 -3.42 -1.35
N VAL A 22 4.03 -3.35 -2.60
CA VAL A 22 3.42 -4.08 -3.71
C VAL A 22 3.57 -5.58 -3.51
N GLY A 23 4.75 -6.05 -3.07
CA GLY A 23 5.00 -7.45 -2.76
C GLY A 23 4.13 -7.97 -1.61
N ALA A 24 3.94 -7.17 -0.55
CA ALA A 24 3.05 -7.49 0.55
C ALA A 24 1.59 -7.57 0.09
N LEU A 25 1.15 -6.61 -0.74
CA LEU A 25 -0.19 -6.61 -1.31
C LEU A 25 -0.41 -7.88 -2.15
N PHE A 26 0.48 -8.20 -3.09
CA PHE A 26 0.40 -9.42 -3.90
C PHE A 26 0.47 -10.72 -3.08
N SER A 27 1.31 -10.78 -2.04
CA SER A 27 1.40 -11.94 -1.16
C SER A 27 0.12 -12.17 -0.35
N LEU A 28 -0.51 -11.08 0.09
CA LEU A 28 -1.80 -11.12 0.77
C LEU A 28 -2.93 -11.48 -0.20
N LEU A 29 -2.92 -10.98 -1.43
CA LEU A 29 -3.89 -11.38 -2.46
C LEU A 29 -3.75 -12.86 -2.88
N GLY A 30 -2.53 -13.38 -2.97
CA GLY A 30 -2.26 -14.75 -3.42
C GLY A 30 -2.51 -15.86 -2.38
N LYS A 31 -2.57 -15.52 -1.08
CA LYS A 31 -2.78 -16.48 0.02
C LYS A 31 -4.23 -16.60 0.49
N VAL A 32 -5.18 -15.93 -0.16
CA VAL A 32 -6.61 -16.12 0.16
C VAL A 32 -7.19 -17.19 -0.77
N PRO A 33 -7.37 -18.45 -0.33
CA PRO A 33 -8.10 -19.46 -1.11
C PRO A 33 -9.59 -19.15 -1.29
N PHE A 34 -10.04 -17.98 -0.82
CA PHE A 34 -11.42 -17.49 -0.86
C PHE A 34 -11.44 -16.17 -1.65
N LEU A 35 -11.48 -16.29 -2.97
CA LEU A 35 -11.47 -15.24 -4.02
C LEU A 35 -12.61 -14.20 -3.92
N GLY A 36 -12.82 -13.59 -2.75
CA GLY A 36 -13.84 -12.56 -2.54
C GLY A 36 -13.82 -11.85 -1.19
N LYS A 37 -13.02 -12.27 -0.20
CA LYS A 37 -12.95 -11.59 1.11
C LYS A 37 -11.51 -11.53 1.62
N LEU A 38 -10.81 -10.43 1.36
CA LEU A 38 -9.61 -10.12 2.14
C LEU A 38 -10.03 -9.97 3.62
N PRO A 39 -9.37 -10.62 4.58
CA PRO A 39 -9.63 -10.37 5.99
C PRO A 39 -9.28 -8.91 6.32
N GLY A 40 -10.31 -8.09 6.48
CA GLY A 40 -10.19 -6.64 6.70
C GLY A 40 -11.00 -5.79 5.72
N ASP A 41 -11.29 -6.30 4.51
CA ASP A 41 -12.17 -5.62 3.56
C ASP A 41 -13.63 -5.95 3.86
N ILE A 42 -14.45 -4.93 4.06
CA ILE A 42 -15.86 -5.10 4.42
C ILE A 42 -16.63 -5.43 3.14
N LEU A 43 -16.90 -6.72 2.94
CA LEU A 43 -17.78 -7.21 1.88
C LEU A 43 -19.14 -7.58 2.47
N ILE A 44 -20.15 -6.74 2.21
CA ILE A 44 -21.55 -7.00 2.57
C ILE A 44 -22.27 -7.44 1.30
N GLN A 45 -22.55 -8.74 1.18
CA GLN A 45 -23.41 -9.29 0.13
C GLN A 45 -24.81 -9.59 0.68
N LYS A 46 -25.81 -8.94 0.09
CA LYS A 46 -27.25 -9.22 0.21
C LYS A 46 -27.80 -9.68 -1.14
N LYS A 47 -28.98 -10.28 -1.11
CA LYS A 47 -29.68 -10.90 -2.27
C LYS A 47 -29.69 -10.05 -3.56
N ASN A 48 -29.77 -8.71 -3.45
CA ASN A 48 -29.71 -7.77 -4.58
C ASN A 48 -28.65 -6.64 -4.40
N PHE A 49 -27.75 -6.73 -3.42
CA PHE A 49 -26.84 -5.62 -3.09
C PHE A 49 -25.48 -6.13 -2.63
N THR A 50 -24.42 -5.65 -3.28
CA THR A 50 -23.04 -5.97 -2.92
C THR A 50 -22.30 -4.67 -2.61
N PHE A 51 -21.86 -4.52 -1.37
CA PHE A 51 -21.02 -3.41 -0.94
C PHE A 51 -19.63 -3.94 -0.59
N TYR A 52 -18.61 -3.37 -1.24
CA TYR A 52 -17.21 -3.70 -1.01
C TYR A 52 -16.48 -2.44 -0.53
N PHE A 53 -15.89 -2.52 0.65
CA PHE A 53 -15.12 -1.42 1.22
C PHE A 53 -13.70 -1.90 1.59
N PRO A 54 -12.71 -1.56 0.75
CA PRO A 54 -11.34 -2.06 0.89
C PRO A 54 -10.55 -1.27 1.95
N LEU A 55 -10.91 -1.44 3.22
CA LEU A 55 -10.30 -0.73 4.36
C LEU A 55 -8.78 -0.86 4.40
N VAL A 56 -8.27 -2.08 4.20
CA VAL A 56 -6.84 -2.36 4.31
C VAL A 56 -6.08 -1.59 3.24
N THR A 57 -6.63 -1.58 2.02
CA THR A 57 -6.06 -0.85 0.88
C THR A 57 -6.04 0.66 1.13
N CYS A 58 -7.12 1.22 1.68
CA CYS A 58 -7.19 2.64 2.01
C CYS A 58 -6.17 3.05 3.08
N ILE A 59 -6.01 2.23 4.14
CA ILE A 59 -5.04 2.48 5.21
C ILE A 59 -3.61 2.40 4.66
N LEU A 60 -3.31 1.36 3.87
CA LEU A 60 -2.02 1.22 3.21
C LEU A 60 -1.70 2.43 2.34
N LEU A 61 -2.63 2.81 1.45
CA LEU A 61 -2.45 3.95 0.56
C LEU A 61 -2.23 5.25 1.35
N SER A 62 -3.00 5.47 2.42
CA SER A 62 -2.85 6.63 3.30
C SER A 62 -1.49 6.67 3.98
N LEU A 63 -0.98 5.53 4.46
CA LEU A 63 0.34 5.43 5.10
C LEU A 63 1.46 5.78 4.11
N VAL A 64 1.39 5.26 2.88
CA VAL A 64 2.37 5.56 1.83
C VAL A 64 2.32 7.03 1.42
N LEU A 65 1.12 7.57 1.17
CA LEU A 65 0.97 8.99 0.85
C LEU A 65 1.47 9.87 2.00
N SER A 66 1.20 9.50 3.25
CA SER A 66 1.68 10.24 4.40
C SER A 66 3.20 10.22 4.49
N LEU A 67 3.84 9.06 4.29
CA LEU A 67 5.31 8.93 4.27
C LEU A 67 5.93 9.75 3.14
N LEU A 68 5.31 9.69 1.96
CA LEU A 68 5.67 10.45 0.77
C LEU A 68 5.61 11.95 1.04
N LEU A 69 4.46 12.45 1.47
CA LEU A 69 4.27 13.86 1.80
C LEU A 69 5.23 14.29 2.90
N HIS A 70 5.47 13.45 3.90
CA HIS A 70 6.43 13.74 4.96
C HIS A 70 7.85 13.92 4.40
N LEU A 71 8.29 13.05 3.51
CA LEU A 71 9.63 13.11 2.90
C LEU A 71 9.80 14.26 1.91
N PHE A 72 8.76 14.60 1.14
CA PHE A 72 8.82 15.67 0.14
C PHE A 72 8.52 17.06 0.71
N PHE A 73 7.66 17.18 1.72
CA PHE A 73 7.26 18.46 2.31
C PHE A 73 7.99 18.82 3.60
N ARG A 74 8.59 17.86 4.32
CA ARG A 74 9.63 18.22 5.31
C ARG A 74 10.96 18.41 4.58
N LYS A 75 11.17 19.64 4.11
CA LYS A 75 12.54 20.18 4.03
C LYS A 75 13.15 20.28 5.42
#